data_AF-A0A368VKL4-F1
#
_entry.id   AF-A0A368VKL4-F1
#
_cell.length_a   1.000
_cell.length_b   1.000
_cell.length_c   1.000
_cell.angle_alpha   90.00
_cell.angle_beta   90.00
_cell.angle_gamma   90.00
#
_symmetry.space_group_name_H-M   'P 1'
#
loop_
_entity.id
_entity.type
_entity.pdbx_description
1 polymer ?
#
loop_
_entity_poly.entity_id
_entity_poly.type
_entity_poly.pdbx_seq_one_letter_code
_entity_poly.pdbx_strand_id
1 'polypeptide(L)'
;MGDEHEQETESGRTRAPAGVRRDRDEEGRARNARPRDGLGRPLPREATGVERQPEGVSRTPEQALSEAQQLLDDGKPFHAHEVFEDAWKESSDPHERALWRGLAQLAVGITHAARGNTKGAQSLLRRGADNIRPHWNAPPHGIAVAGLVNQAEALADELDFRTDTPAAEALAPRLRG
;
A
#
# COMPACT_ATOMS: atom_id res chain seq x y z
N MET A 1 43.84 -15.29 63.17
CA MET A 1 44.63 -16.26 62.40
C MET A 1 43.64 -16.94 61.46
N GLY A 2 43.72 -16.65 60.15
CA GLY A 2 42.81 -17.09 59.08
C GLY A 2 41.50 -16.30 59.05
N ASP A 3 41.26 -15.34 58.15
CA ASP A 3 41.11 -15.43 56.68
C ASP A 3 40.00 -16.41 56.26
N GLU A 4 38.92 -15.89 55.65
CA GLU A 4 38.59 -16.10 54.22
C GLU A 4 37.12 -15.71 53.87
N HIS A 5 37.03 -14.93 52.79
CA HIS A 5 35.97 -14.80 51.79
C HIS A 5 34.68 -13.97 52.03
N GLU A 6 34.75 -12.76 51.48
CA GLU A 6 33.75 -12.06 50.67
C GLU A 6 32.64 -12.93 50.10
N GLN A 7 31.37 -12.50 50.24
CA GLN A 7 30.37 -12.52 49.15
C GLN A 7 29.38 -11.36 49.34
N GLU A 8 29.74 -10.19 48.83
CA GLU A 8 28.76 -9.22 48.32
C GLU A 8 28.07 -9.84 47.11
N THR A 9 26.74 -9.96 47.14
CA THR A 9 25.96 -10.23 45.93
C THR A 9 25.02 -9.07 45.67
N GLU A 10 25.60 -8.05 45.06
CA GLU A 10 24.89 -6.98 44.35
C GLU A 10 24.06 -7.63 43.23
N SER A 11 22.74 -7.67 43.39
CA SER A 11 21.83 -8.24 42.39
C SER A 11 21.77 -7.32 41.17
N GLY A 12 22.65 -7.60 40.21
CA GLY A 12 22.69 -6.97 38.90
C GLY A 12 21.38 -7.15 38.14
N ARG A 13 20.57 -6.08 38.11
CA ARG A 13 19.42 -5.98 37.21
C ARG A 13 19.93 -5.61 35.81
N THR A 14 20.30 -6.62 35.02
CA THR A 14 20.68 -6.43 33.62
C THR A 14 19.52 -5.82 32.83
N ARG A 15 19.70 -4.54 32.48
CA ARG A 15 18.81 -3.75 31.62
C ARG A 15 18.79 -4.35 30.22
N ALA A 16 17.60 -4.65 29.70
CA ALA A 16 17.39 -5.10 28.32
C ALA A 16 18.01 -4.12 27.29
N PRO A 17 18.54 -4.61 26.14
CA PRO A 17 19.13 -3.74 25.14
C PRO A 17 18.06 -2.80 24.57
N ALA A 18 18.41 -1.51 24.58
CA ALA A 18 17.59 -0.41 24.11
C ALA A 18 17.14 -0.66 22.66
N GLY A 19 15.83 -0.59 22.43
CA GLY A 19 15.26 -0.58 21.10
C GLY A 19 15.94 0.47 20.23
N VAL A 20 16.23 0.09 18.99
CA VAL A 20 16.71 0.96 17.91
C VAL A 20 15.94 2.28 18.01
N ARG A 21 16.60 3.34 18.49
CA ARG A 21 15.98 4.65 18.64
C ARG A 21 15.59 5.08 17.23
N ARG A 22 14.27 5.14 16.99
CA ARG A 22 13.70 5.72 15.77
C ARG A 22 14.17 7.17 15.74
N ASP A 23 14.89 7.51 14.69
CA ASP A 23 15.34 8.87 14.43
C ASP A 23 14.11 9.77 14.28
N ARG A 24 14.01 10.81 15.09
CA ARG A 24 12.86 11.74 15.13
C ARG A 24 13.35 13.16 14.91
N ASP A 25 12.57 13.98 14.20
CA ASP A 25 12.82 15.43 14.15
C ASP A 25 12.44 16.12 15.46
N GLU A 26 12.73 17.42 15.54
CA GLU A 26 12.43 18.29 16.69
C GLU A 26 10.92 18.34 17.02
N GLU A 27 10.07 17.88 16.12
CA GLU A 27 8.60 17.78 16.25
C GLU A 27 8.13 16.33 16.54
N GLY A 28 9.05 15.37 16.68
CA GLY A 28 8.75 13.98 17.03
C GLY A 28 8.31 13.10 15.86
N ARG A 29 8.40 13.56 14.61
CA ARG A 29 8.10 12.77 13.40
C ARG A 29 9.28 11.89 13.03
N ALA A 30 9.00 10.65 12.61
CA ALA A 30 10.03 9.70 12.22
C ALA A 30 10.78 10.18 10.96
N ARG A 31 11.99 10.72 11.12
CA ARG A 31 12.90 11.07 10.02
C ARG A 31 13.68 9.84 9.59
N ASN A 32 13.02 8.95 8.86
CA ASN A 32 13.73 7.91 8.12
C ASN A 32 13.09 7.78 6.75
N ALA A 33 13.23 8.83 5.92
CA ALA A 33 12.90 8.75 4.50
C ALA A 33 14.00 7.94 3.80
N ARG A 34 14.14 6.65 4.14
CA ARG A 34 14.86 5.73 3.27
C ARG A 34 14.18 5.78 1.90
N PRO A 35 14.93 5.94 0.79
CA PRO A 35 14.36 5.89 -0.54
C PRO A 35 13.53 4.61 -0.72
N ARG A 36 12.45 4.66 -1.50
CA ARG A 36 11.57 3.50 -1.74
C ARG A 36 11.42 3.24 -3.23
N ASP A 37 11.14 2.01 -3.61
CA ASP A 37 10.77 1.68 -4.99
C ASP A 37 9.30 2.03 -5.30
N GLY A 38 8.86 1.80 -6.55
CA GLY A 38 7.48 2.03 -6.98
C GLY A 38 6.43 1.19 -6.24
N LEU A 39 6.86 0.11 -5.58
CA LEU A 39 6.03 -0.71 -4.72
C LEU A 39 6.03 -0.22 -3.28
N GLY A 40 6.90 0.71 -2.87
CA GLY A 40 7.02 1.23 -1.51
C GLY A 40 8.00 0.45 -0.61
N ARG A 41 8.80 -0.48 -1.14
CA ARG A 41 9.83 -1.22 -0.38
C ARG A 41 11.03 -0.31 -0.11
N PRO A 42 11.63 -0.32 1.09
CA PRO A 42 12.83 0.45 1.37
C PRO A 42 14.01 0.02 0.48
N LEU A 43 14.74 0.98 -0.04
CA LEU A 43 15.97 0.82 -0.80
C LEU A 43 17.21 1.09 0.07
N PRO A 44 18.42 0.74 -0.40
CA PRO A 44 19.67 1.27 0.14
C PRO A 44 19.66 2.80 0.22
N ARG A 45 20.41 3.39 1.15
CA ARG A 45 20.32 4.85 1.42
C ARG A 45 20.86 5.68 0.26
N GLU A 46 21.72 5.08 -0.55
CA GLU A 46 22.45 5.68 -1.66
C GLU A 46 21.66 5.56 -2.97
N ALA A 47 20.61 4.75 -2.99
CA ALA A 47 19.77 4.54 -4.18
C ALA A 47 18.78 5.69 -4.35
N THR A 48 18.48 6.03 -5.60
CA THR A 48 17.37 6.94 -5.92
C THR A 48 16.06 6.19 -5.79
N GLY A 49 15.17 6.67 -4.92
CA GLY A 49 13.83 6.14 -4.77
C GLY A 49 12.82 6.87 -5.65
N VAL A 50 11.63 6.29 -5.75
CA VAL A 50 10.44 6.97 -6.27
C VAL A 50 9.91 7.89 -5.18
N GLU A 51 9.67 9.15 -5.53
CA GLU A 51 9.07 10.13 -4.64
C GLU A 51 7.62 9.73 -4.35
N ARG A 52 7.22 9.79 -3.08
CA ARG A 52 5.82 9.52 -2.68
C ARG A 52 4.91 10.58 -3.28
N GLN A 53 3.65 10.22 -3.50
CA GLN A 53 2.70 11.21 -3.95
C GLN A 53 2.52 12.31 -2.89
N PRO A 54 2.38 13.58 -3.30
CA PRO A 54 2.10 14.66 -2.38
C PRO A 54 0.73 14.39 -1.73
N GLU A 55 0.71 14.28 -0.41
CA GLU A 55 -0.51 14.03 0.38
C GLU A 55 -1.39 15.29 0.38
N GLY A 56 -2.72 15.11 0.26
CA GLY A 56 -3.69 16.20 0.39
C GLY A 56 -3.77 17.12 -0.83
N VAL A 57 -3.35 16.64 -2.00
CA VAL A 57 -3.56 17.34 -3.26
C VAL A 57 -4.98 17.06 -3.76
N SER A 58 -5.81 18.11 -3.75
CA SER A 58 -7.17 18.00 -4.25
C SER A 58 -7.20 17.83 -5.75
N ARG A 59 -7.93 16.79 -6.19
CA ARG A 59 -8.06 16.36 -7.58
C ARG A 59 -9.53 16.18 -7.90
N THR A 60 -9.92 16.54 -9.12
CA THR A 60 -11.20 16.06 -9.65
C THR A 60 -11.16 14.54 -9.82
N PRO A 61 -12.32 13.85 -9.79
CA PRO A 61 -12.40 12.42 -10.08
C PRO A 61 -11.68 12.00 -11.38
N GLU A 62 -11.82 12.78 -12.45
CA GLU A 62 -11.20 12.51 -13.74
C GLU A 62 -9.67 12.62 -13.69
N GLN A 63 -9.13 13.60 -12.95
CA GLN A 63 -7.70 13.75 -12.72
C GLN A 63 -7.15 12.59 -11.88
N ALA A 64 -7.83 12.24 -10.79
CA ALA A 64 -7.44 11.13 -9.92
C ALA A 64 -7.38 9.81 -10.71
N LEU A 65 -8.39 9.53 -11.54
CA LEU A 65 -8.42 8.33 -12.39
C LEU A 65 -7.31 8.33 -13.46
N SER A 66 -7.08 9.47 -14.11
CA SER A 66 -6.05 9.56 -15.18
C SER A 66 -4.64 9.42 -14.60
N GLU A 67 -4.37 10.07 -13.48
CA GLU A 67 -3.09 9.96 -12.76
C GLU A 67 -2.87 8.54 -12.23
N ALA A 68 -3.88 7.94 -11.59
CA ALA A 68 -3.79 6.57 -11.11
C ALA A 68 -3.59 5.57 -12.24
N GLN A 69 -4.21 5.75 -13.41
CA GLN A 69 -3.96 4.90 -14.58
C GLN A 69 -2.49 4.96 -15.00
N GLN A 70 -1.92 6.17 -15.13
CA GLN A 70 -0.52 6.33 -15.51
C GLN A 70 0.41 5.65 -14.50
N LEU A 71 0.14 5.78 -13.21
CA LEU A 71 0.92 5.13 -12.15
C LEU A 71 0.82 3.60 -12.22
N LEU A 72 -0.36 3.06 -12.49
CA LEU A 72 -0.55 1.61 -12.66
C LEU A 72 0.22 1.10 -13.87
N ASP A 73 0.11 1.81 -15.01
CA ASP A 73 0.82 1.47 -16.25
C ASP A 73 2.36 1.55 -16.06
N ASP A 74 2.83 2.46 -15.21
CA ASP A 74 4.24 2.61 -14.81
C ASP A 74 4.72 1.57 -13.78
N GLY A 75 3.87 0.64 -13.34
CA GLY A 75 4.22 -0.35 -12.30
C GLY A 75 4.36 0.25 -10.90
N LYS A 76 3.65 1.34 -10.61
CA LYS A 76 3.61 2.06 -9.32
C LYS A 76 2.24 1.95 -8.62
N PRO A 77 1.71 0.74 -8.38
CA PRO A 77 0.39 0.55 -7.77
C PRO A 77 0.28 1.11 -6.35
N PHE A 78 1.40 1.20 -5.60
CA PHE A 78 1.38 1.82 -4.27
C PHE A 78 1.10 3.34 -4.35
N HIS A 79 1.63 4.00 -5.37
CA HIS A 79 1.39 5.43 -5.59
C HIS A 79 -0.03 5.67 -6.13
N ALA A 80 -0.55 4.77 -6.97
CA ALA A 80 -1.96 4.80 -7.37
C ALA A 80 -2.91 4.63 -6.17
N HIS A 81 -2.56 3.78 -5.21
CA HIS A 81 -3.28 3.65 -3.95
C HIS A 81 -3.35 4.98 -3.18
N GLU A 82 -2.24 5.72 -3.07
CA GLU A 82 -2.21 7.04 -2.41
C GLU A 82 -3.18 8.03 -3.09
N VAL A 83 -3.21 8.06 -4.44
CA VAL A 83 -4.15 8.92 -5.20
C VAL A 83 -5.61 8.58 -4.89
N PHE A 84 -5.97 7.29 -4.86
CA PHE A 84 -7.34 6.87 -4.52
C PHE A 84 -7.70 7.09 -3.05
N GLU A 85 -6.72 7.00 -2.14
CA GLU A 85 -6.94 7.28 -0.72
C GLU A 85 -7.27 8.76 -0.50
N ASP A 86 -6.59 9.67 -1.19
CA ASP A 86 -6.91 11.10 -1.15
C ASP A 86 -8.32 11.38 -1.69
N ALA A 87 -8.68 10.81 -2.83
CA ALA A 87 -10.05 10.91 -3.37
C ALA A 87 -11.11 10.35 -2.39
N TRP A 88 -10.80 9.24 -1.70
CA TRP A 88 -11.67 8.70 -0.66
C TRP A 88 -11.82 9.65 0.53
N LYS A 89 -10.75 10.31 0.97
CA LYS A 89 -10.80 11.28 2.08
C LYS A 89 -11.60 12.53 1.72
N GLU A 90 -11.52 12.98 0.49
CA GLU A 90 -12.22 14.18 -0.01
C GLU A 90 -13.70 13.93 -0.31
N SER A 91 -14.08 12.72 -0.72
CA SER A 91 -15.46 12.37 -1.05
C SER A 91 -16.37 12.44 0.18
N SER A 92 -17.49 13.16 0.06
CA SER A 92 -18.52 13.28 1.11
C SER A 92 -19.70 12.32 0.91
N ASP A 93 -19.99 11.91 -0.32
CA ASP A 93 -21.03 10.92 -0.63
C ASP A 93 -20.60 9.52 -0.17
N PRO A 94 -21.37 8.83 0.69
CA PRO A 94 -21.06 7.47 1.14
C PRO A 94 -20.88 6.45 0.00
N HIS A 95 -21.63 6.59 -1.11
CA HIS A 95 -21.50 5.66 -2.24
C HIS A 95 -20.18 5.87 -2.99
N GLU A 96 -19.84 7.11 -3.35
CA GLU A 96 -18.53 7.41 -3.93
C GLU A 96 -17.38 7.08 -2.98
N ARG A 97 -17.52 7.29 -1.66
CA ARG A 97 -16.49 6.91 -0.68
C ARG A 97 -16.20 5.41 -0.71
N ALA A 98 -17.23 4.57 -0.83
CA ALA A 98 -17.06 3.13 -0.93
C ALA A 98 -16.31 2.75 -2.22
N LEU A 99 -16.66 3.37 -3.34
CA LEU A 99 -15.98 3.19 -4.62
C LEU A 99 -14.49 3.54 -4.55
N TRP A 100 -14.15 4.74 -4.08
CA TRP A 100 -12.75 5.19 -3.95
C TRP A 100 -11.95 4.26 -3.02
N ARG A 101 -12.55 3.80 -1.92
CA ARG A 101 -11.94 2.80 -1.06
C ARG A 101 -11.70 1.47 -1.79
N GLY A 102 -12.63 1.05 -2.64
CA GLY A 102 -12.50 -0.14 -3.47
C GLY A 102 -11.34 -0.04 -4.47
N LEU A 103 -11.20 1.10 -5.15
CA LEU A 103 -10.08 1.38 -6.05
C LEU A 103 -8.73 1.41 -5.31
N ALA A 104 -8.69 2.05 -4.14
CA ALA A 104 -7.51 2.04 -3.28
C ALA A 104 -7.11 0.61 -2.87
N GLN A 105 -8.08 -0.24 -2.53
CA GLN A 105 -7.87 -1.65 -2.19
C GLN A 105 -7.37 -2.48 -3.38
N LEU A 106 -7.92 -2.25 -4.57
CA LEU A 106 -7.47 -2.88 -5.81
C LEU A 106 -5.98 -2.59 -6.04
N ALA A 107 -5.58 -1.31 -5.97
CA ALA A 107 -4.20 -0.89 -6.18
C ALA A 107 -3.23 -1.47 -5.12
N VAL A 108 -3.59 -1.46 -3.83
CA VAL A 108 -2.74 -2.11 -2.81
C VAL A 108 -2.75 -3.64 -2.93
N GLY A 109 -3.84 -4.25 -3.41
CA GLY A 109 -3.90 -5.68 -3.74
C GLY A 109 -2.88 -6.06 -4.82
N ILE A 110 -2.80 -5.27 -5.90
CA ILE A 110 -1.78 -5.41 -6.95
C ILE A 110 -0.37 -5.22 -6.37
N THR A 111 -0.18 -4.23 -5.49
CA THR A 111 1.11 -4.03 -4.79
C THR A 111 1.53 -5.28 -4.01
N HIS A 112 0.59 -5.94 -3.31
CA HIS A 112 0.87 -7.17 -2.59
C HIS A 112 1.21 -8.34 -3.53
N ALA A 113 0.48 -8.47 -4.65
CA ALA A 113 0.76 -9.49 -5.65
C ALA A 113 2.17 -9.34 -6.23
N ALA A 114 2.56 -8.12 -6.61
CA ALA A 114 3.89 -7.80 -7.13
C ALA A 114 5.03 -7.91 -6.09
N ARG A 115 4.68 -8.07 -4.80
CA ARG A 115 5.62 -8.36 -3.71
C ARG A 115 5.65 -9.84 -3.31
N GLY A 116 4.90 -10.70 -3.99
CA GLY A 116 4.79 -12.12 -3.67
C GLY A 116 3.95 -12.42 -2.41
N ASN A 117 3.17 -11.45 -1.92
CA ASN A 117 2.24 -11.67 -0.80
C ASN A 117 0.85 -12.08 -1.32
N THR A 118 0.73 -13.33 -1.77
CA THR A 118 -0.49 -13.91 -2.34
C THR A 118 -1.72 -13.74 -1.44
N LYS A 119 -1.63 -14.18 -0.18
CA LYS A 119 -2.78 -14.15 0.74
C LYS A 119 -3.28 -12.73 0.98
N GLY A 120 -2.35 -11.79 1.17
CA GLY A 120 -2.69 -10.37 1.33
C GLY A 120 -3.31 -9.78 0.07
N ALA A 121 -2.75 -10.10 -1.10
CA ALA A 121 -3.27 -9.65 -2.39
C ALA A 121 -4.71 -10.12 -2.62
N GLN A 122 -4.97 -11.42 -2.48
CA GLN A 122 -6.31 -12.01 -2.66
C GLN A 122 -7.36 -11.35 -1.78
N SER A 123 -7.04 -11.17 -0.50
CA SER A 123 -7.98 -10.55 0.45
C SER A 123 -8.33 -9.11 0.04
N LEU A 124 -7.35 -8.34 -0.41
CA LEU A 124 -7.54 -6.94 -0.83
C LEU A 124 -8.24 -6.83 -2.18
N LEU A 125 -7.88 -7.67 -3.16
CA LEU A 125 -8.50 -7.70 -4.48
C LEU A 125 -9.99 -8.02 -4.39
N ARG A 126 -10.36 -9.07 -3.65
CA ARG A 126 -11.77 -9.46 -3.46
C ARG A 126 -12.57 -8.38 -2.73
N ARG A 127 -12.02 -7.82 -1.65
CA ARG A 127 -12.68 -6.72 -0.92
C ARG A 127 -12.81 -5.45 -1.77
N GLY A 128 -11.81 -5.17 -2.62
CA GLY A 128 -11.86 -4.08 -3.59
C GLY A 128 -12.99 -4.28 -4.59
N ALA A 129 -13.08 -5.48 -5.18
CA ALA A 129 -14.16 -5.86 -6.08
C ALA A 129 -15.55 -5.71 -5.42
N ASP A 130 -15.70 -6.16 -4.18
CA ASP A 130 -16.97 -6.02 -3.42
C ASP A 130 -17.40 -4.57 -3.23
N ASN A 131 -16.45 -3.64 -3.04
CA ASN A 131 -16.76 -2.22 -2.89
C ASN A 131 -17.03 -1.52 -4.25
N ILE A 132 -16.46 -2.03 -5.35
CA ILE A 132 -16.65 -1.48 -6.70
C ILE A 132 -17.95 -2.00 -7.35
N ARG A 133 -18.30 -3.27 -7.12
CA ARG A 133 -19.42 -3.98 -7.73
C ARG A 133 -20.78 -3.26 -7.64
N PRO A 134 -21.16 -2.56 -6.55
CA PRO A 134 -22.45 -1.86 -6.47
C PRO A 134 -22.67 -0.80 -7.57
N HIS A 135 -21.61 -0.32 -8.21
CA HIS A 135 -21.66 0.73 -9.23
C HIS A 135 -21.88 0.19 -10.66
N TRP A 136 -22.15 -1.12 -10.81
CA TRP A 136 -22.22 -1.80 -12.12
C TRP A 136 -23.20 -1.18 -13.12
N ASN A 137 -24.41 -0.84 -12.65
CA ASN A 137 -25.49 -0.36 -13.52
C ASN A 137 -25.40 1.14 -13.82
N ALA A 138 -24.64 1.89 -13.02
CA ALA A 138 -24.44 3.32 -13.18
C ALA A 138 -23.02 3.70 -12.76
N PRO A 139 -22.01 3.39 -13.60
CA PRO A 139 -20.62 3.66 -13.26
C PRO A 139 -20.35 5.16 -13.20
N PRO A 140 -19.94 5.73 -12.05
CA PRO A 140 -19.61 7.14 -11.98
C PRO A 140 -18.27 7.41 -12.68
N HIS A 141 -18.07 8.64 -13.14
CA HIS A 141 -16.82 9.15 -13.74
C HIS A 141 -16.30 8.38 -14.98
N GLY A 142 -17.15 7.52 -15.59
CA GLY A 142 -16.77 6.65 -16.70
C GLY A 142 -15.85 5.49 -16.27
N ILE A 143 -15.96 5.04 -15.02
CA ILE A 143 -15.16 3.91 -14.51
C ILE A 143 -15.61 2.59 -15.16
N ALA A 144 -14.64 1.77 -15.58
CA ALA A 144 -14.88 0.47 -16.19
C ALA A 144 -15.22 -0.61 -15.15
N VAL A 145 -16.29 -0.41 -14.36
CA VAL A 145 -16.66 -1.25 -13.20
C VAL A 145 -16.63 -2.74 -13.50
N ALA A 146 -17.25 -3.18 -14.60
CA ALA A 146 -17.29 -4.58 -14.98
C ALA A 146 -15.89 -5.17 -15.22
N GLY A 147 -15.04 -4.43 -15.94
CA GLY A 147 -13.66 -4.85 -16.22
C GLY A 147 -12.83 -4.94 -14.93
N LEU A 148 -12.94 -3.94 -14.06
CA LEU A 148 -12.21 -3.90 -12.79
C LEU A 148 -12.58 -5.07 -11.86
N VAL A 149 -13.88 -5.33 -11.70
CA VAL A 149 -14.39 -6.42 -10.85
C VAL A 149 -13.93 -7.77 -11.39
N ASN A 150 -14.13 -8.02 -12.69
CA ASN A 150 -13.75 -9.29 -13.30
C ASN A 150 -12.23 -9.53 -13.23
N GLN A 151 -11.43 -8.51 -13.50
CA GLN A 151 -9.97 -8.62 -13.44
C GLN A 151 -9.47 -8.84 -11.99
N ALA A 152 -10.07 -8.17 -11.00
CA ALA A 152 -9.70 -8.34 -9.60
C ALA A 152 -9.97 -9.76 -9.10
N GLU A 153 -11.12 -10.33 -9.48
CA GLU A 153 -11.49 -11.70 -9.10
C GLU A 153 -10.63 -12.73 -9.81
N ALA A 154 -10.45 -12.60 -11.13
CA ALA A 154 -9.58 -13.48 -11.91
C ALA A 154 -8.15 -13.48 -11.36
N LEU A 155 -7.58 -12.30 -11.08
CA LEU A 155 -6.26 -12.20 -10.48
C LEU A 155 -6.19 -12.85 -9.10
N ALA A 156 -7.21 -12.67 -8.25
CA ALA A 156 -7.23 -13.31 -6.94
C ALA A 156 -7.20 -14.84 -7.05
N ASP A 157 -7.95 -15.41 -8.00
CA ASP A 157 -8.01 -16.86 -8.22
C ASP A 157 -6.73 -17.41 -8.86
N GLU A 158 -6.13 -16.68 -9.80
CA GLU A 158 -4.88 -17.08 -10.46
C GLU A 158 -3.69 -17.14 -9.50
N LEU A 159 -3.64 -16.27 -8.49
CA LEU A 159 -2.49 -16.16 -7.58
C LEU A 159 -2.19 -17.44 -6.77
N ASP A 160 -3.14 -18.36 -6.61
CA ASP A 160 -2.91 -19.66 -5.96
C ASP A 160 -2.04 -20.60 -6.80
N PHE A 161 -2.02 -20.38 -8.12
CA PHE A 161 -1.36 -21.26 -9.09
C PHE A 161 -0.07 -20.68 -9.65
N ARG A 162 0.26 -19.42 -9.33
CA ARG A 162 1.49 -18.78 -9.82
C ARG A 162 2.71 -19.28 -9.08
N THR A 163 3.75 -19.58 -9.85
CA THR A 163 5.08 -19.92 -9.33
C THR A 163 6.04 -18.73 -9.31
N ASP A 164 5.72 -17.67 -10.05
CA ASP A 164 6.49 -16.44 -10.18
C ASP A 164 5.81 -15.25 -9.49
N THR A 165 6.58 -14.23 -9.13
CA THR A 165 6.03 -12.94 -8.71
C THR A 165 5.80 -12.07 -9.95
N PRO A 166 4.55 -11.70 -10.26
CA PRO A 166 4.25 -10.89 -11.45
C PRO A 166 4.83 -9.48 -11.33
N ALA A 167 5.24 -8.91 -12.47
CA ALA A 167 5.52 -7.48 -12.58
C ALA A 167 4.23 -6.68 -12.36
N ALA A 168 4.34 -5.50 -11.74
CA ALA A 168 3.16 -4.74 -11.31
C ALA A 168 2.37 -4.15 -12.49
N GLU A 169 3.08 -3.64 -13.49
CA GLU A 169 2.54 -3.10 -14.74
C GLU A 169 1.78 -4.15 -15.55
N ALA A 170 2.16 -5.43 -15.46
CA ALA A 170 1.44 -6.53 -16.11
C ALA A 170 0.09 -6.84 -15.45
N LEU A 171 -0.12 -6.36 -14.22
CA LEU A 171 -1.37 -6.49 -13.48
C LEU A 171 -2.25 -5.23 -13.58
N ALA A 172 -1.79 -4.18 -14.27
CA ALA A 172 -2.48 -2.91 -14.35
C ALA A 172 -3.87 -3.05 -15.00
N PRO A 173 -4.95 -2.69 -14.30
CA PRO A 173 -6.27 -2.69 -14.89
C PRO A 173 -6.52 -1.43 -15.73
N ARG A 174 -7.53 -1.48 -16.59
CA ARG A 174 -8.08 -0.28 -17.25
C ARG A 174 -9.17 0.32 -16.37
N LEU A 175 -8.90 1.52 -15.83
CA LEU A 175 -9.78 2.20 -14.88
C LEU A 175 -11.04 2.78 -15.55
N ARG A 176 -10.95 3.14 -16.83
CA ARG A 176 -12.03 3.77 -17.61
C ARG A 176 -12.28 3.00 -18.90
N GLY A 177 -13.50 3.09 -19.43
CA GLY A 177 -13.97 2.41 -20.64
C GLY A 177 -14.62 3.34 -21.64
#